data_AF-A0A2W0CAE5-F1
#
_entry.id   AF-A0A2W0CAE5-F1
#
_cell.length_a   1.000
_cell.length_b   1.000
_cell.length_c   1.000
_cell.angle_alpha   90.00
_cell.angle_beta   90.00
_cell.angle_gamma   90.00
#
_symmetry.space_group_name_H-M   'P 1'
#
loop_
_entity.id
_entity.type
_entity.pdbx_description
1 polymer ?
#
loop_
_entity_poly.entity_id
_entity_poly.type
_entity_poly.pdbx_seq_one_letter_code
_entity_poly.pdbx_strand_id
1 'polypeptide(L)' 'MHQGYEIRFFDVNMGENPPVFLWYEGMENPASAIKLFYTFEEFLLQEIEVHSSVSWRD' A
#
# COMPACT_ATOMS: atom_id res chain seq x y z
N MET A 1 -3.40 -10.32 24.24
CA MET A 1 -3.78 -10.17 22.82
C MET A 1 -2.76 -9.25 22.18
N HIS A 2 -2.05 -9.70 21.15
CA HIS A 2 -1.22 -8.83 20.32
C HIS A 2 -2.07 -8.40 19.12
N GLN A 3 -2.15 -7.09 18.86
CA GLN A 3 -2.70 -6.58 17.62
C GLN A 3 -1.56 -6.63 16.61
N GLY A 4 -1.65 -7.54 15.64
CA GLY A 4 -0.62 -7.69 14.63
C GLY A 4 -0.51 -6.45 13.73
N TYR A 5 0.57 -6.39 12.98
CA TYR A 5 0.87 -5.24 12.13
C TYR A 5 0.59 -5.51 10.65
N GLU A 6 0.20 -4.44 9.96
CA GLU A 6 0.02 -4.36 8.51
C GLU A 6 1.14 -3.48 7.92
N ILE A 7 1.78 -3.94 6.84
CA ILE A 7 2.79 -3.19 6.09
C ILE A 7 2.36 -3.08 4.64
N ARG A 8 2.37 -1.84 4.14
CA ARG A 8 2.26 -1.53 2.71
C ARG A 8 3.63 -1.11 2.19
N PHE A 9 4.05 -1.68 1.07
CA PHE A 9 5.39 -1.46 0.51
C PHE A 9 5.40 -1.57 -1.01
N PHE A 10 6.47 -1.10 -1.63
CA PHE A 10 6.73 -1.25 -3.06
C PHE A 10 8.21 -1.58 -3.27
N ASP A 11 8.54 -2.20 -4.40
CA ASP A 11 9.93 -2.48 -4.78
C ASP A 11 10.51 -1.32 -5.58
N VAL A 12 11.60 -0.74 -5.08
CA VAL A 12 12.30 0.39 -5.71
C VAL A 12 12.92 0.04 -7.07
N ASN A 13 13.11 -1.25 -7.37
CA ASN A 13 13.67 -1.70 -8.64
C ASN A 13 12.60 -1.85 -9.74
N MET A 14 11.31 -1.67 -9.41
CA MET A 14 10.20 -1.80 -10.38
C MET A 14 9.92 -0.52 -11.19
N GLY A 15 10.78 0.51 -11.07
CA GLY A 15 10.68 1.77 -11.82
C GLY A 15 10.06 2.90 -11.00
N GLU A 16 9.75 4.02 -11.68
CA GLU A 16 9.34 5.27 -11.03
C GLU A 16 7.94 5.24 -10.40
N ASN A 17 7.04 4.40 -10.91
CA ASN A 17 5.66 4.30 -10.44
C ASN A 17 5.26 2.83 -10.17
N PRO A 18 5.88 2.19 -9.17
CA PRO A 18 5.76 0.75 -8.95
C PRO A 18 4.41 0.37 -8.33
N PRO A 19 3.97 -0.90 -8.45
CA PRO A 19 2.80 -1.39 -7.73
C PRO A 19 3.04 -1.41 -6.21
N VAL A 20 1.97 -1.26 -5.44
CA VAL A 20 2.00 -1.34 -3.97
C VAL A 20 1.43 -2.66 -3.51
N PHE A 21 2.13 -3.30 -2.57
CA PHE A 21 1.80 -4.58 -1.98
C PHE A 21 1.48 -4.45 -0.50
N LEU A 22 0.73 -5.43 -0.01
CA LEU A 22 0.30 -5.59 1.36
C LEU A 22 0.87 -6.87 1.94
N TRP A 23 1.41 -6.76 3.14
CA TRP A 23 1.80 -7.89 3.97
C TRP A 23 1.29 -7.67 5.40
N TYR A 24 0.88 -8.75 6.07
CA TYR A 24 0.43 -8.70 7.46
C TYR A 24 1.13 -9.78 8.28
N GLU A 25 1.27 -9.51 9.57
CA GLU A 25 1.91 -10.44 10.51
C GLU A 25 1.20 -11.81 10.52
N GLY A 26 1.98 -12.88 10.42
CA GLY A 26 1.46 -14.25 10.34
C GLY A 26 1.23 -14.77 8.92
N MET A 27 1.50 -13.97 7.88
CA MET A 27 1.53 -14.48 6.51
C MET A 27 2.72 -15.45 6.33
N GLU A 28 2.43 -16.74 6.18
CA GLU A 28 3.41 -17.83 6.17
C GLU A 28 4.42 -17.75 5.01
N ASN A 29 4.07 -17.07 3.92
CA ASN A 29 4.93 -16.88 2.77
C ASN A 29 5.02 -15.39 2.38
N PRO A 30 6.19 -14.74 2.53
CA PRO A 30 6.40 -13.36 2.10
C PRO A 30 6.13 -13.10 0.61
N ALA A 31 6.29 -14.13 -0.24
CA ALA A 31 5.95 -14.03 -1.66
C ALA A 31 4.43 -13.99 -1.93
N SER A 32 3.60 -14.22 -0.90
CA SER A 32 2.15 -14.08 -0.97
C SER A 32 1.66 -12.66 -0.68
N ALA A 33 2.55 -11.67 -0.66
CA ALA A 33 2.18 -10.27 -0.55
C ALA A 33 1.12 -9.92 -1.59
N ILE A 34 0.03 -9.31 -1.13
CA ILE A 34 -1.15 -9.02 -1.96
C ILE A 34 -0.91 -7.69 -2.67
N LYS A 35 -0.95 -7.66 -4.00
CA LYS A 35 -0.92 -6.40 -4.74
C LYS A 35 -2.23 -5.64 -4.49
N LEU A 36 -2.14 -4.45 -3.92
CA LEU A 36 -3.28 -3.58 -3.65
C LEU A 36 -3.50 -2.55 -4.76
N PHE A 37 -2.42 -1.95 -5.26
CA PHE A 37 -2.47 -0.91 -6.28
C PHE A 37 -1.55 -1.26 -7.44
N TYR A 38 -1.92 -0.84 -8.65
CA TYR A 38 -1.09 -1.08 -9.84
C TYR A 38 0.03 -0.06 -9.95
N THR A 39 -0.15 1.12 -9.35
CA THR A 39 0.85 2.19 -9.31
C THR A 39 0.93 2.84 -7.92
N PHE A 40 2.07 3.48 -7.63
CA PHE A 40 2.29 4.19 -6.38
C PHE A 40 1.47 5.49 -6.32
N GLU A 41 1.26 6.13 -7.46
CA GLU A 41 0.42 7.33 -7.60
C GLU A 41 -1.04 7.06 -7.20
N GLU A 42 -1.63 5.94 -7.68
CA GLU A 42 -2.99 5.52 -7.27
C GLU A 42 -3.10 5.37 -5.75
N PHE A 43 -2.13 4.70 -5.14
CA PHE A 43 -2.05 4.53 -3.69
C PHE A 43 -1.97 5.88 -2.98
N LEU A 44 -1.05 6.75 -3.42
CA LEU A 44 -0.81 8.04 -2.78
C LEU A 44 -2.06 8.93 -2.84
N LEU A 45 -2.74 8.99 -3.98
CA LEU A 45 -3.98 9.76 -4.15
C LEU A 45 -5.08 9.26 -3.20
N GLN A 46 -5.26 7.95 -3.09
CA GLN A 46 -6.24 7.38 -2.17
C GLN A 46 -5.91 7.68 -0.70
N GLU A 47 -4.65 7.52 -0.28
CA GLU A 47 -4.27 7.81 1.11
C GLU A 47 -4.44 9.29 1.45
N ILE A 48 -4.14 10.18 0.51
CA ILE A 48 -4.42 11.61 0.67
C ILE A 48 -5.93 11.84 0.81
N GLU A 49 -6.77 11.26 -0.05
CA GLU A 49 -8.24 11.40 0.05
C GLU A 49 -8.77 10.91 1.40
N VAL A 50 -8.31 9.76 1.88
CA VAL A 50 -8.75 9.15 3.14
C VAL A 50 -8.29 9.95 4.37
N HIS A 51 -7.05 10.47 4.36
CA HIS A 51 -6.42 11.00 5.56
C HIS A 51 -6.28 12.53 5.60
N SER A 52 -6.33 13.22 4.47
CA SER A 52 -6.12 14.68 4.44
C SER A 52 -7.35 15.45 4.92
N SER A 53 -8.53 14.84 5.08
CA SER A 53 -9.81 15.54 5.33
C SER A 53 -10.14 16.65 4.32
N VAL A 54 -9.35 16.76 3.24
CA VAL A 54 -9.52 17.68 2.12
C VAL A 54 -10.07 16.87 0.94
N SER A 55 -11.29 17.21 0.51
CA SER A 55 -11.82 16.72 -0.76
C SER A 55 -11.14 17.51 -1.89
N TRP A 56 -10.25 16.87 -2.65
CA TRP A 56 -9.57 17.47 -3.80
C TRP A 56 -10.42 17.47 -5.08
N ARG A 57 -11.68 17.01 -4.99
CA ARG A 57 -12.67 17.11 -6.05
C ARG A 57 -13.38 18.46 -5.96
N ASP A 58 -12.70 19.50 -6.42
CA ASP A 58 -13.31 20.78 -6.85
C ASP A 58 -12.74 21.15 -8.23
#